data_AF-A0A8B9LFL9-F1
#
_entry.id   AF-A0A8B9LFL9-F1
#
_cell.length_a   1.000
_cell.length_b   1.000
_cell.length_c   1.000
_cell.angle_alpha   90.00
_cell.angle_beta   90.00
_cell.angle_gamma   90.00
#
_symmetry.space_group_name_H-M   'P 1'
#
loop_
_entity.id
_entity.type
_entity.pdbx_description
1 polymer ?
#
loop_
_entity_poly.entity_id
_entity_poly.type
_entity_poly.pdbx_seq_one_letter_code
_entity_poly.pdbx_strand_id
1 'polypeptide(L)'
;MDILDTHAYDRRQRRNTSCVLFLSLLPFFASAALFFYLWIPESTPSLLAAGVKAAPVISLALMVLSYNGGRSLLGVAGGLLLSSGGDICLIWPGLFLHGMGFFALAHLMYSLSFLSSRYTAHSYPSSGIYIVYLLQWGITGAAYVYLLPFLQNSPEPNIFVPAVGAYAFLIVLMATLGARTRHSLVMLGGLVFMTSDLSLALQHFKVVESLEYGRHIVMITYYLAQLLIAVGDVKATMAEEGGDFSKWKKS
;
A
#
# COMPACT_ATOMS: atom_id res chain seq x y z
N MET A 1 40.29 -15.05 6.60
CA MET A 1 38.88 -15.51 6.60
C MET A 1 38.66 -16.16 5.25
N ASP A 2 38.38 -17.46 5.21
CA ASP A 2 38.25 -18.20 3.97
C ASP A 2 36.97 -17.78 3.20
N ILE A 3 37.01 -17.72 1.87
CA ILE A 3 35.88 -17.21 1.04
C ILE A 3 34.62 -18.08 1.22
N LEU A 4 34.82 -19.35 1.58
CA LEU A 4 33.75 -20.30 1.88
C LEU A 4 33.06 -20.01 3.22
N ASP A 5 33.82 -19.55 4.23
CA ASP A 5 33.28 -19.23 5.56
C ASP A 5 32.46 -17.94 5.53
N THR A 6 32.90 -16.92 4.77
CA THR A 6 32.12 -15.70 4.58
C THR A 6 30.83 -15.96 3.81
N HIS A 7 30.85 -16.81 2.78
CA HIS A 7 29.65 -17.15 2.03
C HIS A 7 28.64 -17.97 2.85
N ALA A 8 29.10 -18.89 3.70
CA ALA A 8 28.25 -19.64 4.61
C ALA A 8 27.63 -18.76 5.71
N TYR A 9 28.42 -17.83 6.25
CA TYR A 9 27.97 -16.85 7.24
C TYR A 9 26.88 -15.91 6.68
N ASP A 10 27.11 -15.32 5.50
CA ASP A 10 26.15 -14.42 4.84
C ASP A 10 24.82 -15.12 4.54
N ARG A 11 24.88 -16.40 4.10
CA ARG A 11 23.69 -17.20 3.83
C ARG A 11 22.91 -17.49 5.11
N ARG A 12 23.60 -17.76 6.22
CA ARG A 12 22.97 -18.00 7.54
C ARG A 12 22.31 -16.73 8.08
N GLN A 13 22.98 -15.58 7.94
CA GLN A 13 22.44 -14.29 8.35
C GLN A 13 21.17 -13.94 7.55
N ARG A 14 21.21 -14.01 6.21
CA ARG A 14 20.02 -13.76 5.36
C ARG A 14 18.83 -14.66 5.71
N ARG A 15 19.09 -15.93 6.03
CA ARG A 15 18.03 -16.89 6.40
C ARG A 15 17.38 -16.53 7.75
N ASN A 16 18.19 -16.19 8.75
CA ASN A 16 17.69 -15.76 10.05
C ASN A 16 16.84 -14.50 9.90
N THR A 17 17.33 -13.52 9.15
CA THR A 17 16.61 -12.27 8.90
C THR A 17 15.28 -12.47 8.17
N SER A 18 15.25 -13.36 7.17
CA SER A 18 14.01 -13.72 6.46
C SER A 18 13.01 -14.45 7.37
N CYS A 19 13.51 -15.30 8.28
CA CYS A 19 12.69 -16.01 9.25
C CYS A 19 12.08 -15.05 10.29
N VAL A 20 12.86 -14.10 10.82
CA VAL A 20 12.36 -13.06 11.72
C VAL A 20 11.29 -12.24 11.00
N LEU A 21 11.54 -11.76 9.77
CA LEU A 21 10.55 -11.00 9.01
C LEU A 21 9.25 -11.78 8.79
N PHE A 22 9.35 -13.08 8.49
CA PHE A 22 8.17 -13.95 8.35
C PHE A 22 7.39 -14.07 9.67
N LEU A 23 8.08 -14.25 10.80
CA LEU A 23 7.44 -14.30 12.12
C LEU A 23 6.76 -12.96 12.46
N SER A 24 7.39 -11.84 12.09
CA SER A 24 6.83 -10.48 12.27
C SER A 24 5.55 -10.24 11.48
N LEU A 25 5.27 -11.03 10.43
CA LEU A 25 4.05 -10.95 9.62
C LEU A 25 2.91 -11.83 10.15
N LEU A 26 3.16 -12.71 11.13
CA LEU A 26 2.10 -13.55 11.70
C LEU A 26 0.89 -12.76 12.22
N PRO A 27 1.04 -11.61 12.91
CA PRO A 27 -0.08 -10.79 13.33
C PRO A 27 -0.95 -10.28 12.17
N PHE A 28 -0.34 -9.95 11.03
CA PHE A 28 -1.05 -9.54 9.82
C PHE A 28 -1.87 -10.68 9.25
N PHE A 29 -1.26 -11.85 9.05
CA PHE A 29 -2.00 -13.00 8.50
C PHE A 29 -3.11 -13.47 9.45
N ALA A 30 -2.87 -13.47 10.76
CA ALA A 30 -3.87 -13.86 11.76
C ALA A 30 -5.05 -12.89 11.79
N SER A 31 -4.81 -11.57 11.77
CA SER A 31 -5.87 -10.56 11.74
C SER A 31 -6.61 -10.53 10.40
N ALA A 32 -5.91 -10.72 9.28
CA ALA A 32 -6.55 -10.80 7.96
C ALA A 32 -7.45 -12.05 7.88
N ALA A 33 -6.96 -13.21 8.35
CA ALA A 33 -7.76 -14.42 8.46
C ALA A 33 -8.98 -14.21 9.37
N LEU A 34 -8.81 -13.53 10.51
CA LEU A 34 -9.93 -13.20 11.40
C LEU A 34 -10.96 -12.30 10.71
N PHE A 35 -10.53 -11.30 9.94
CA PHE A 35 -11.43 -10.45 9.15
C PHE A 35 -12.24 -11.25 8.13
N PHE A 36 -11.59 -12.12 7.34
CA PHE A 36 -12.27 -12.96 6.37
C PHE A 36 -13.13 -14.05 7.02
N TYR A 37 -12.77 -14.53 8.21
CA TYR A 37 -13.54 -15.50 8.97
C TYR A 37 -14.83 -14.90 9.56
N LEU A 38 -14.72 -13.73 10.22
CA LEU A 38 -15.88 -13.06 10.81
C LEU A 38 -16.81 -12.46 9.76
N TRP A 39 -16.24 -11.96 8.65
CA TRP A 39 -16.95 -11.42 7.48
C TRP A 39 -18.18 -10.57 7.80
N ILE A 40 -18.05 -9.67 8.79
CA ILE A 40 -19.18 -8.90 9.35
C ILE A 40 -19.91 -8.14 8.22
N PRO A 41 -21.24 -8.25 8.11
CA PRO A 41 -22.00 -7.56 7.06
C PRO A 41 -21.83 -6.04 7.09
N GLU A 42 -21.73 -5.41 5.91
CA GLU A 42 -21.61 -3.94 5.81
C GLU A 42 -22.87 -3.20 6.31
N SER A 43 -24.02 -3.91 6.35
CA SER A 43 -25.28 -3.38 6.88
C SER A 43 -25.30 -3.19 8.40
N THR A 44 -24.27 -3.68 9.12
CA THR A 44 -24.19 -3.60 10.58
C THR A 44 -22.92 -2.86 11.03
N PRO A 45 -22.88 -1.53 10.88
CA PRO A 45 -21.72 -0.74 11.30
C PRO A 45 -21.49 -0.88 12.81
N SER A 46 -20.28 -1.26 13.20
CA SER A 46 -19.91 -1.45 14.61
C SER A 46 -18.43 -1.16 14.84
N LEU A 47 -18.08 -0.78 16.07
CA LEU A 47 -16.68 -0.59 16.47
C LEU A 47 -15.86 -1.88 16.29
N LEU A 48 -16.49 -3.05 16.49
CA LEU A 48 -15.86 -4.34 16.25
C LEU A 48 -15.52 -4.52 14.76
N ALA A 49 -16.46 -4.24 13.86
CA ALA A 49 -16.21 -4.32 12.41
C ALA A 49 -15.08 -3.39 11.98
N ALA A 50 -15.05 -2.17 12.52
CA ALA A 50 -13.97 -1.20 12.27
C ALA A 50 -12.62 -1.70 12.77
N GLY A 51 -12.56 -2.17 14.02
CA GLY A 51 -11.35 -2.72 14.61
C GLY A 51 -10.81 -3.94 13.85
N VAL A 52 -11.68 -4.89 13.51
CA VAL A 52 -11.30 -6.11 12.78
C VAL A 52 -10.82 -5.77 11.36
N LYS A 53 -11.46 -4.83 10.66
CA LYS A 53 -11.06 -4.40 9.32
C LYS A 53 -9.70 -3.66 9.32
N ALA A 54 -9.45 -2.83 10.34
CA ALA A 54 -8.22 -2.05 10.45
C ALA A 54 -7.02 -2.85 11.02
N ALA A 55 -7.28 -3.91 11.80
CA ALA A 55 -6.25 -4.68 12.50
C ALA A 55 -5.10 -5.21 11.60
N PRO A 56 -5.34 -5.75 10.39
CA PRO A 56 -4.27 -6.18 9.50
C PRO A 56 -3.30 -5.05 9.18
N VAL A 57 -3.82 -3.89 8.83
CA VAL A 57 -3.00 -2.74 8.40
C VAL A 57 -2.27 -2.13 9.59
N ILE A 58 -2.90 -2.06 10.76
CA ILE A 58 -2.24 -1.64 12.02
C ILE A 58 -1.08 -2.58 12.34
N SER A 59 -1.24 -3.90 12.18
CA SER A 59 -0.18 -4.85 12.44
C SER A 59 1.03 -4.67 11.51
N LEU A 60 0.78 -4.35 10.23
CA LEU A 60 1.85 -3.97 9.30
C LEU A 60 2.53 -2.67 9.71
N ALA A 61 1.77 -1.67 10.18
CA ALA A 61 2.34 -0.41 10.65
C ALA A 61 3.31 -0.64 11.83
N LEU A 62 2.90 -1.46 12.81
CA LEU A 62 3.75 -1.84 13.94
C LEU A 62 5.01 -2.60 13.49
N MET A 63 4.86 -3.53 12.54
CA MET A 63 5.99 -4.22 11.95
C MET A 63 6.97 -3.22 11.30
N VAL A 64 6.49 -2.33 10.43
CA VAL A 64 7.35 -1.32 9.78
C VAL A 64 8.05 -0.44 10.82
N LEU A 65 7.36 -0.02 11.88
CA LEU A 65 7.97 0.76 12.97
C LEU A 65 9.07 0.00 13.71
N SER A 66 8.89 -1.31 13.92
CA SER A 66 9.89 -2.13 14.62
C SER A 66 11.20 -2.27 13.84
N TYR A 67 11.15 -2.24 12.51
CA TYR A 67 12.34 -2.35 11.64
C TYR A 67 12.93 -0.99 11.27
N ASN A 68 12.08 -0.02 10.92
CA ASN A 68 12.52 1.24 10.31
C ASN A 68 12.54 2.40 11.32
N GLY A 69 12.14 2.13 12.57
CA GLY A 69 12.11 3.09 13.66
C GLY A 69 11.04 4.18 13.51
N GLY A 70 11.04 5.10 14.48
CA GLY A 70 10.01 6.15 14.58
C GLY A 70 9.98 7.13 13.39
N ARG A 71 11.08 7.27 12.63
CA ARG A 71 11.10 8.10 11.42
C ARG A 71 10.13 7.59 10.35
N SER A 72 9.80 6.29 10.35
CA SER A 72 8.80 5.74 9.43
C SER A 72 7.37 6.24 9.68
N LEU A 73 7.10 6.87 10.83
CA LEU A 73 5.83 7.57 11.07
C LEU A 73 5.60 8.72 10.09
N LEU A 74 6.66 9.30 9.53
CA LEU A 74 6.58 10.32 8.47
C LEU A 74 6.63 9.70 7.05
N GLY A 75 6.57 8.37 6.93
CA GLY A 75 6.58 7.61 5.68
C GLY A 75 5.58 6.46 5.70
N VAL A 76 6.05 5.24 5.41
CA VAL A 76 5.18 4.07 5.22
C VAL A 76 4.40 3.67 6.48
N ALA A 77 4.98 3.72 7.69
CA ALA A 77 4.19 3.41 8.88
C ALA A 77 3.07 4.42 9.10
N GLY A 78 3.32 5.71 8.88
CA GLY A 78 2.30 6.76 8.94
C GLY A 78 1.18 6.53 7.91
N GLY A 79 1.55 6.20 6.67
CA GLY A 79 0.57 5.88 5.62
C GLY A 79 -0.27 4.64 5.94
N LEU A 80 0.30 3.61 6.57
CA LEU A 80 -0.45 2.44 7.03
C LEU A 80 -1.44 2.81 8.14
N LEU A 81 -1.04 3.64 9.11
CA LEU A 81 -1.95 4.13 10.16
C LEU A 81 -3.08 4.99 9.58
N LEU A 82 -2.78 5.88 8.63
CA LEU A 82 -3.81 6.66 7.92
C LEU A 82 -4.75 5.74 7.14
N SER A 83 -4.22 4.73 6.43
CA SER A 83 -5.03 3.74 5.73
C SER A 83 -5.97 2.99 6.68
N SER A 84 -5.49 2.65 7.88
CA SER A 84 -6.32 2.03 8.91
C SER A 84 -7.43 2.98 9.42
N GLY A 85 -7.17 4.29 9.48
CA GLY A 85 -8.20 5.30 9.70
C GLY A 85 -9.24 5.34 8.58
N GLY A 86 -8.78 5.20 7.33
CA GLY A 86 -9.64 5.02 6.17
C GLY A 86 -10.54 3.79 6.28
N ASP A 87 -9.98 2.64 6.68
CA ASP A 87 -10.72 1.40 6.91
C ASP A 87 -11.83 1.56 7.95
N ILE A 88 -11.54 2.27 9.04
CA ILE A 88 -12.52 2.60 10.09
C ILE A 88 -13.63 3.48 9.50
N CYS A 89 -13.29 4.57 8.81
CA CYS A 89 -14.29 5.45 8.20
C CYS A 89 -15.21 4.72 7.22
N LEU A 90 -14.68 3.80 6.42
CA LEU A 90 -15.46 3.04 5.44
C LEU A 90 -16.51 2.09 6.05
N ILE A 91 -16.51 1.87 7.36
CA ILE A 91 -17.56 1.06 8.02
C ILE A 91 -18.88 1.82 8.15
N TRP A 92 -18.85 3.13 8.35
CA TRP A 92 -20.07 3.90 8.58
C TRP A 92 -20.60 4.52 7.29
N PRO A 93 -21.93 4.41 7.02
CA PRO A 93 -22.54 5.08 5.89
C PRO A 93 -22.36 6.61 6.04
N GLY A 94 -21.95 7.26 4.95
CA GLY A 94 -21.71 8.71 4.92
C GLY A 94 -20.27 9.15 5.23
N LEU A 95 -19.41 8.26 5.74
CA LEU A 95 -17.99 8.58 5.98
C LEU A 95 -17.06 8.17 4.83
N PHE A 96 -17.60 7.79 3.67
CA PHE A 96 -16.80 7.40 2.49
C PHE A 96 -15.82 8.49 2.06
N LEU A 97 -16.25 9.75 2.00
CA LEU A 97 -15.38 10.87 1.63
C LEU A 97 -14.24 11.09 2.64
N HIS A 98 -14.52 10.92 3.94
CA HIS A 98 -13.51 11.00 4.98
C HIS A 98 -12.51 9.84 4.87
N GLY A 99 -13.00 8.63 4.61
CA GLY A 99 -12.17 7.45 4.36
C GLY A 99 -11.26 7.64 3.15
N MET A 100 -11.80 8.15 2.04
CA MET A 100 -11.03 8.53 0.86
C MET A 100 -9.95 9.58 1.19
N GLY A 101 -10.28 10.57 2.03
CA GLY A 101 -9.30 11.55 2.51
C GLY A 101 -8.15 10.91 3.29
N PHE A 102 -8.44 9.97 4.19
CA PHE A 102 -7.41 9.21 4.90
C PHE A 102 -6.51 8.40 3.96
N PHE A 103 -7.10 7.70 3.00
CA PHE A 103 -6.31 6.96 1.99
C PHE A 103 -5.50 7.89 1.08
N ALA A 104 -6.03 9.05 0.71
CA ALA A 104 -5.28 10.06 -0.04
C ALA A 104 -4.04 10.54 0.71
N LEU A 105 -4.19 10.82 2.01
CA LEU A 105 -3.05 11.15 2.87
C LEU A 105 -2.07 9.99 2.99
N ALA A 106 -2.56 8.74 3.06
CA ALA A 106 -1.69 7.56 3.04
C ALA A 106 -0.84 7.48 1.76
N HIS A 107 -1.47 7.66 0.58
CA HIS A 107 -0.79 7.70 -0.72
C HIS A 107 0.26 8.80 -0.78
N LEU A 108 -0.02 9.96 -0.18
CA LEU A 108 0.95 11.04 -0.06
C LEU A 108 2.16 10.63 0.81
N MET A 109 1.93 10.01 1.98
CA MET A 109 3.01 9.54 2.84
C MET A 109 3.87 8.46 2.18
N TYR A 110 3.24 7.53 1.45
CA TYR A 110 3.94 6.53 0.64
C TYR A 110 4.79 7.19 -0.44
N SER A 111 4.20 8.15 -1.18
CA SER A 111 4.90 8.93 -2.21
C SER A 111 6.14 9.63 -1.66
N LEU A 112 6.02 10.31 -0.52
CA LEU A 112 7.13 10.98 0.15
C LEU A 112 8.21 9.98 0.60
N SER A 113 7.82 8.82 1.12
CA SER A 113 8.77 7.76 1.49
C SER A 113 9.55 7.25 0.27
N PHE A 114 8.89 7.03 -0.87
CA PHE A 114 9.51 6.53 -2.10
C PHE A 114 10.47 7.52 -2.76
N LEU A 115 10.43 8.80 -2.36
CA LEU A 115 11.41 9.82 -2.77
C LEU A 115 12.68 9.82 -1.91
N SER A 116 12.70 9.08 -0.80
CA SER A 116 13.84 9.03 0.12
C SER A 116 15.06 8.35 -0.49
N SER A 117 16.25 8.69 0.04
CA SER A 117 17.54 8.13 -0.38
C SER A 117 17.56 6.59 -0.35
N ARG A 118 16.82 5.98 0.58
CA ARG A 118 16.72 4.52 0.78
C ARG A 118 16.21 3.77 -0.45
N TYR A 119 15.50 4.46 -1.34
CA TYR A 119 14.96 3.93 -2.58
C TYR A 119 15.74 4.36 -3.83
N THR A 120 16.91 4.97 -3.64
CA THR A 120 17.71 5.49 -4.77
C THR A 120 18.35 4.35 -5.54
N ALA A 121 17.73 4.00 -6.67
CA ALA A 121 18.33 3.12 -7.65
C ALA A 121 19.57 3.80 -8.27
N HIS A 122 20.75 3.19 -8.14
CA HIS A 122 22.00 3.66 -8.76
C HIS A 122 22.10 3.29 -10.26
N SER A 123 20.97 2.97 -10.90
CA SER A 123 20.93 2.46 -12.26
C SER A 123 20.16 3.41 -13.17
N TYR A 124 20.70 3.66 -14.37
CA TYR A 124 20.05 4.51 -15.37
C TYR A 124 18.66 3.96 -15.74
N PRO A 125 17.66 4.83 -15.95
CA PRO A 125 16.32 4.39 -16.29
C PRO A 125 16.32 3.67 -17.65
N SER A 126 15.98 2.38 -17.65
CA SER A 126 15.67 1.64 -18.87
C SER A 126 14.49 2.30 -19.59
N SER A 127 14.54 2.41 -20.92
CA SER A 127 13.47 2.99 -21.75
C SER A 127 12.08 2.41 -21.46
N GLY A 128 12.00 1.11 -21.12
CA GLY A 128 10.75 0.44 -20.76
C GLY A 128 10.01 0.99 -19.54
N ILE A 129 10.66 1.73 -18.63
CA ILE A 129 9.97 2.29 -17.45
C ILE A 129 9.04 3.45 -17.83
N TYR A 130 9.37 4.21 -18.88
CA TYR A 130 8.51 5.28 -19.36
C TYR A 130 7.21 4.75 -19.96
N ILE A 131 7.25 3.55 -20.57
CA ILE A 131 6.05 2.85 -21.03
C ILE A 131 5.16 2.50 -19.84
N VAL A 132 5.74 1.98 -18.75
CA VAL A 132 4.98 1.69 -17.52
C VAL A 132 4.31 2.95 -16.97
N TYR A 133 5.03 4.07 -16.92
CA TYR A 133 4.44 5.35 -16.49
C TYR A 133 3.30 5.78 -17.40
N LEU A 134 3.52 5.78 -18.72
CA LEU A 134 2.49 6.17 -19.68
C LEU A 134 1.23 5.31 -19.53
N LEU A 135 1.39 3.99 -19.35
CA LEU A 135 0.27 3.08 -19.12
C LEU A 135 -0.44 3.36 -17.80
N GLN A 136 0.28 3.56 -16.69
CA GLN A 136 -0.31 3.88 -15.38
C GLN A 136 -1.16 5.15 -15.46
N TRP A 137 -0.62 6.23 -16.03
CA TRP A 137 -1.32 7.51 -16.19
C TRP A 137 -2.48 7.41 -17.17
N GLY A 138 -2.28 6.76 -18.32
CA GLY A 138 -3.32 6.57 -19.34
C GLY A 138 -4.50 5.75 -18.82
N ILE A 139 -4.23 4.63 -18.15
CA ILE A 139 -5.27 3.77 -17.56
C ILE A 139 -6.03 4.51 -16.46
N THR A 140 -5.33 5.23 -15.58
CA THR A 140 -5.98 5.99 -14.50
C THR A 140 -6.84 7.12 -15.05
N GLY A 141 -6.33 7.86 -16.03
CA GLY A 141 -7.09 8.93 -16.69
C GLY A 141 -8.32 8.39 -17.41
N ALA A 142 -8.19 7.28 -18.14
CA ALA A 142 -9.32 6.62 -18.79
C ALA A 142 -10.35 6.13 -17.78
N ALA A 143 -9.91 5.52 -16.67
CA ALA A 143 -10.79 5.07 -15.59
C ALA A 143 -11.55 6.24 -14.94
N TYR A 144 -10.88 7.36 -14.68
CA TYR A 144 -11.53 8.57 -14.15
C TYR A 144 -12.58 9.11 -15.13
N VAL A 145 -12.23 9.24 -16.42
CA VAL A 145 -13.17 9.70 -17.46
C VAL A 145 -14.38 8.76 -17.57
N TYR A 146 -14.17 7.45 -17.46
CA TYR A 146 -15.23 6.46 -17.45
C TYR A 146 -16.15 6.58 -16.22
N LEU A 147 -15.60 6.94 -15.05
CA LEU A 147 -16.37 7.16 -13.83
C LEU A 147 -17.16 8.49 -13.83
N LEU A 148 -16.74 9.51 -14.58
CA LEU A 148 -17.35 10.84 -14.60
C LEU A 148 -18.89 10.86 -14.67
N PRO A 149 -19.57 10.17 -15.60
CA PRO A 149 -21.03 10.19 -15.66
C PRO A 149 -21.69 9.64 -14.38
N PHE A 150 -21.07 8.64 -13.73
CA PHE A 150 -21.57 8.07 -12.47
C PHE A 150 -21.33 9.03 -11.30
N LEU A 151 -20.18 9.72 -11.28
CA LEU A 151 -19.88 10.75 -10.29
C LEU A 151 -20.83 11.94 -10.41
N GLN A 152 -21.19 12.35 -11.63
CA GLN A 152 -22.13 13.44 -11.90
C GLN A 152 -23.57 13.10 -11.45
N ASN A 153 -23.92 11.82 -11.46
CA ASN A 153 -25.21 11.32 -10.97
C ASN A 153 -25.23 11.05 -9.46
N SER A 154 -24.11 11.25 -8.75
CA SER A 154 -24.05 11.10 -7.30
C SER A 154 -24.81 12.22 -6.57
N PRO A 155 -25.18 12.05 -5.28
CA PRO A 155 -25.91 13.08 -4.53
C PRO A 155 -25.19 14.43 -4.43
N GLU A 156 -23.85 14.44 -4.44
CA GLU A 156 -23.01 15.64 -4.27
C GLU A 156 -21.92 15.73 -5.35
N PRO A 157 -22.28 15.93 -6.63
CA PRO A 157 -21.34 15.81 -7.74
C PRO A 157 -20.23 16.87 -7.69
N ASN A 158 -20.54 18.07 -7.18
CA ASN A 158 -19.59 19.18 -7.00
C ASN A 158 -18.45 18.84 -6.04
N ILE A 159 -18.64 17.85 -5.16
CA ILE A 159 -17.63 17.39 -4.21
C ILE A 159 -16.96 16.11 -4.73
N PHE A 160 -17.75 15.12 -5.17
CA PHE A 160 -17.24 13.83 -5.61
C PHE A 160 -16.36 13.89 -6.86
N VAL A 161 -16.73 14.69 -7.86
CA VAL A 161 -15.94 14.82 -9.09
C VAL A 161 -14.52 15.31 -8.80
N PRO A 162 -14.29 16.48 -8.15
CA PRO A 162 -12.95 16.92 -7.84
C PRO A 162 -12.23 16.04 -6.81
N ALA A 163 -12.95 15.48 -5.82
CA ALA A 163 -12.34 14.61 -4.81
C ALA A 163 -11.79 13.32 -5.41
N VAL A 164 -12.56 12.63 -6.25
CA VAL A 164 -12.13 11.39 -6.93
C VAL A 164 -11.02 11.70 -7.94
N GLY A 165 -11.07 12.85 -8.63
CA GLY A 165 -9.99 13.27 -9.53
C GLY A 165 -8.67 13.51 -8.79
N ALA A 166 -8.71 14.22 -7.66
CA ALA A 166 -7.54 14.44 -6.80
C ALA A 166 -7.01 13.12 -6.22
N TYR A 167 -7.91 12.22 -5.80
CA TYR A 167 -7.55 10.89 -5.31
C TYR A 167 -6.85 10.07 -6.39
N ALA A 168 -7.43 10.01 -7.59
CA ALA A 168 -6.89 9.30 -8.74
C ALA A 168 -5.49 9.81 -9.12
N PHE A 169 -5.27 11.13 -9.04
CA PHE A 169 -3.96 11.73 -9.23
C PHE A 169 -2.95 11.28 -8.17
N LEU A 170 -3.33 11.28 -6.89
CA LEU A 170 -2.43 10.89 -5.80
C LEU A 170 -2.03 9.41 -5.87
N ILE A 171 -2.98 8.52 -6.16
CA ILE A 171 -2.67 7.08 -6.23
C ILE A 171 -1.80 6.73 -7.44
N VAL A 172 -2.03 7.36 -8.62
CA VAL A 172 -1.16 7.12 -9.78
C VAL A 172 0.22 7.74 -9.60
N LEU A 173 0.31 8.90 -8.92
CA LEU A 173 1.59 9.49 -8.52
C LEU A 173 2.35 8.53 -7.59
N MET A 174 1.69 8.01 -6.56
CA MET A 174 2.27 7.03 -5.64
C MET A 174 2.76 5.79 -6.38
N ALA A 175 1.94 5.21 -7.27
CA ALA A 175 2.32 4.02 -8.03
C ALA A 175 3.47 4.29 -9.03
N THR A 176 3.52 5.48 -9.63
CA THR A 176 4.62 5.93 -10.50
C THR A 176 5.92 6.05 -9.71
N LEU A 177 5.87 6.67 -8.52
CA LEU A 177 7.01 6.77 -7.62
C LEU A 177 7.46 5.40 -7.11
N GLY A 178 6.50 4.51 -6.79
CA GLY A 178 6.77 3.12 -6.44
C GLY A 178 7.51 2.37 -7.55
N ALA A 179 7.08 2.52 -8.80
CA ALA A 179 7.77 1.95 -9.96
C ALA A 179 9.17 2.56 -10.18
N ARG A 180 9.33 3.86 -9.92
CA ARG A 180 10.63 4.55 -9.98
C ARG A 180 11.66 3.96 -9.02
N THR A 181 11.23 3.47 -7.85
CA THR A 181 12.15 2.85 -6.86
C THR A 181 12.85 1.59 -7.37
N ARG A 182 12.31 0.94 -8.43
CA ARG A 182 12.75 -0.38 -8.94
C ARG A 182 12.69 -1.53 -7.92
N HIS A 183 12.15 -1.30 -6.72
CA HIS A 183 11.83 -2.36 -5.79
C HIS A 183 10.56 -3.07 -6.25
N SER A 184 10.68 -4.33 -6.68
CA SER A 184 9.58 -5.10 -7.26
C SER A 184 8.35 -5.16 -6.33
N LEU A 185 8.55 -5.32 -5.02
CA LEU A 185 7.46 -5.36 -4.05
C LEU A 185 6.72 -4.02 -3.95
N VAL A 186 7.44 -2.89 -3.88
CA VAL A 186 6.81 -1.57 -3.80
C VAL A 186 6.07 -1.23 -5.09
N MET A 187 6.67 -1.54 -6.24
CA MET A 187 6.04 -1.36 -7.55
C MET A 187 4.77 -2.19 -7.70
N LEU A 188 4.83 -3.50 -7.38
CA LEU A 188 3.67 -4.38 -7.42
C LEU A 188 2.61 -3.94 -6.42
N GLY A 189 3.02 -3.54 -5.21
CA GLY A 189 2.12 -3.01 -4.19
C GLY A 189 1.33 -1.82 -4.70
N GLY A 190 1.99 -0.84 -5.34
CA GLY A 190 1.32 0.31 -5.93
C GLY A 190 0.32 -0.06 -7.04
N LEU A 191 0.69 -0.98 -7.93
CA LEU A 191 -0.20 -1.45 -9.01
C LEU A 191 -1.43 -2.21 -8.48
N VAL A 192 -1.23 -3.07 -7.47
CA VAL A 192 -2.33 -3.80 -6.83
C VAL A 192 -3.24 -2.82 -6.07
N PHE A 193 -2.68 -1.78 -5.44
CA PHE A 193 -3.47 -0.74 -4.76
C PHE A 193 -4.39 0.00 -5.73
N MET A 194 -3.86 0.43 -6.89
CA MET A 194 -4.69 1.06 -7.94
C MET A 194 -5.86 0.17 -8.36
N THR A 195 -5.63 -1.14 -8.45
CA THR A 195 -6.65 -2.12 -8.83
C THR A 195 -7.72 -2.27 -7.74
N SER A 196 -7.31 -2.32 -6.48
CA SER A 196 -8.19 -2.33 -5.31
C SER A 196 -9.13 -1.13 -5.32
N ASP A 197 -8.57 0.07 -5.49
CA ASP A 197 -9.33 1.31 -5.35
C ASP A 197 -10.23 1.57 -6.55
N LEU A 198 -9.80 1.18 -7.76
CA LEU A 198 -10.68 1.15 -8.92
C LEU A 198 -11.86 0.21 -8.69
N SER A 199 -11.62 -0.99 -8.16
CA SER A 199 -12.68 -1.96 -7.85
C SER A 199 -13.63 -1.43 -6.78
N LEU A 200 -13.11 -0.72 -5.77
CA LEU A 200 -13.90 -0.08 -4.73
C LEU A 200 -14.75 1.08 -5.30
N ALA A 201 -14.16 1.92 -6.16
CA ALA A 201 -14.88 3.03 -6.81
C ALA A 201 -16.02 2.52 -7.70
N LEU A 202 -15.76 1.49 -8.52
CA LEU A 202 -16.77 0.89 -9.39
C LEU A 202 -17.97 0.32 -8.60
N GLN A 203 -17.72 -0.26 -7.43
CA GLN A 203 -18.77 -0.76 -6.54
C GLN A 203 -19.51 0.37 -5.83
N HIS A 204 -18.79 1.34 -5.26
CA HIS A 204 -19.39 2.43 -4.50
C HIS A 204 -20.30 3.32 -5.35
N PHE A 205 -19.84 3.67 -6.56
CA PHE A 205 -20.61 4.48 -7.51
C PHE A 205 -21.59 3.66 -8.37
N LYS A 206 -21.79 2.37 -8.03
CA LYS A 206 -22.76 1.48 -8.67
C LYS A 206 -22.60 1.40 -10.19
N VAL A 207 -21.36 1.42 -10.66
CA VAL A 207 -21.02 1.32 -12.09
C VAL A 207 -21.22 -0.11 -12.59
N VAL A 208 -20.92 -1.08 -11.73
CA VAL A 208 -21.19 -2.51 -11.96
C VAL A 208 -22.27 -2.94 -10.98
N GLU A 209 -23.26 -3.69 -11.45
CA GLU A 209 -24.25 -4.36 -10.58
C GLU A 209 -23.53 -5.21 -9.53
N SER A 210 -24.14 -5.37 -8.36
CA SER A 210 -23.52 -5.97 -7.17
C SER A 210 -22.78 -7.26 -7.49
N LEU A 211 -21.46 -7.14 -7.70
CA LEU A 211 -20.59 -8.29 -7.90
C LEU A 211 -20.67 -9.13 -6.64
N GLU A 212 -21.12 -10.38 -6.77
CA GLU A 212 -21.26 -11.33 -5.67
C GLU A 212 -19.99 -11.42 -4.79
N TYR A 213 -18.82 -11.22 -5.42
CA TYR A 213 -17.50 -11.25 -4.77
C TYR A 213 -16.77 -9.89 -4.75
N GLY A 214 -17.46 -8.78 -5.02
CA GLY A 214 -16.85 -7.44 -5.13
C GLY A 214 -16.07 -7.04 -3.87
N ARG A 215 -16.67 -7.24 -2.69
CA ARG A 215 -16.04 -6.96 -1.39
C ARG A 215 -14.80 -7.81 -1.17
N HIS A 216 -14.81 -9.07 -1.59
CA HIS A 216 -13.65 -9.96 -1.48
C HIS A 216 -12.49 -9.47 -2.35
N ILE A 217 -12.76 -9.13 -3.61
CA ILE A 217 -11.74 -8.64 -4.55
C ILE A 217 -11.05 -7.40 -3.99
N VAL A 218 -11.83 -6.42 -3.51
CA VAL A 218 -11.30 -5.18 -2.92
C VAL A 218 -10.43 -5.52 -1.71
N MET A 219 -10.93 -6.27 -0.74
CA MET A 219 -10.18 -6.50 0.51
C MET A 219 -8.92 -7.36 0.30
N ILE A 220 -8.96 -8.35 -0.59
CA ILE A 220 -7.79 -9.20 -0.91
C ILE A 220 -6.72 -8.35 -1.58
N THR A 221 -7.09 -7.57 -2.61
CA THR A 221 -6.14 -6.72 -3.33
C THR A 221 -5.61 -5.61 -2.44
N TYR A 222 -6.45 -4.98 -1.63
CA TYR A 222 -6.07 -3.97 -0.64
C TYR A 222 -5.03 -4.48 0.35
N TYR A 223 -5.32 -5.58 1.06
CA TYR A 223 -4.37 -6.13 2.04
C TYR A 223 -3.09 -6.63 1.39
N LEU A 224 -3.17 -7.19 0.18
CA LEU A 224 -1.98 -7.57 -0.58
C LEU A 224 -1.13 -6.35 -0.95
N ALA A 225 -1.74 -5.25 -1.40
CA ALA A 225 -1.04 -4.02 -1.72
C ALA A 225 -0.29 -3.46 -0.50
N GLN A 226 -0.97 -3.38 0.65
CA GLN A 226 -0.39 -2.91 1.91
C GLN A 226 0.77 -3.81 2.36
N LEU A 227 0.60 -5.13 2.28
CA LEU A 227 1.65 -6.11 2.60
C LEU A 227 2.88 -5.91 1.71
N LEU A 228 2.69 -5.78 0.40
CA LEU A 228 3.76 -5.61 -0.57
C LEU A 228 4.55 -4.31 -0.32
N ILE A 229 3.86 -3.21 -0.04
CA ILE A 229 4.49 -1.92 0.30
C ILE A 229 5.26 -2.03 1.61
N ALA A 230 4.65 -2.57 2.68
CA ALA A 230 5.26 -2.69 4.00
C ALA A 230 6.53 -3.56 3.98
N VAL A 231 6.46 -4.75 3.35
CA VAL A 231 7.61 -5.65 3.21
C VAL A 231 8.67 -5.05 2.30
N GLY A 232 8.26 -4.33 1.25
CA GLY A 232 9.15 -3.58 0.38
C GLY A 232 9.97 -2.53 1.12
N ASP A 233 9.33 -1.74 1.99
CA ASP A 233 9.95 -0.68 2.80
C ASP A 233 10.91 -1.20 3.84
N VAL A 234 10.56 -2.29 4.52
CA VAL A 234 11.47 -2.97 5.45
C VAL A 234 12.70 -3.49 4.70
N LYS A 235 12.52 -4.17 3.56
CA LYS A 235 13.65 -4.68 2.77
C LYS A 235 14.55 -3.57 2.22
N ALA A 236 14.00 -2.43 1.82
CA ALA A 236 14.78 -1.28 1.37
C ALA A 236 15.65 -0.71 2.50
N THR A 237 15.08 -0.55 3.70
CA THR A 237 15.82 -0.05 4.88
C THR A 237 16.95 -0.99 5.29
N MET A 238 16.69 -2.29 5.31
CA MET A 238 17.71 -3.30 5.64
C MET A 238 18.85 -3.35 4.62
N ALA A 239 18.56 -3.07 3.34
CA ALA A 239 19.58 -3.00 2.30
C ALA A 239 20.46 -1.74 2.45
N GLU A 240 19.87 -0.61 2.84
CA GLU A 240 20.58 0.63 3.12
C GLU A 240 21.55 0.47 4.31
N GLU A 241 21.08 -0.06 5.44
CA GLU A 241 21.92 -0.30 6.62
C GLU A 241 23.09 -1.22 6.30
N GLY A 242 22.84 -2.33 5.58
CA GLY A 242 23.89 -3.25 5.16
C GLY A 242 24.93 -2.61 4.21
N GLY A 243 24.48 -1.69 3.36
CA GLY A 243 25.33 -0.92 2.46
C GLY A 243 26.26 0.04 3.21
N ASP A 244 25.76 0.74 4.21
CA ASP A 244 26.53 1.68 5.03
C ASP A 244 27.58 0.96 5.88
N PHE A 245 27.24 -0.18 6.49
CA PHE A 245 28.23 -1.01 7.20
C PHE A 245 29.36 -1.49 6.28
N SER A 246 29.07 -1.82 5.02
CA SER A 246 30.11 -2.20 4.06
C SER A 246 31.00 -1.03 3.64
N LYS A 247 30.47 0.19 3.55
CA LYS A 247 31.26 1.39 3.24
C LYS A 247 32.19 1.73 4.40
N TRP A 248 31.70 1.67 5.63
CA TRP A 248 32.51 1.91 6.84
C TRP A 248 33.70 0.95 6.95
N LYS A 249 33.51 -0.34 6.66
CA LYS A 249 34.62 -1.33 6.66
C LYS A 249 35.69 -1.12 5.57
N LYS A 250 35.38 -0.34 4.53
CA LYS A 250 36.30 -0.07 3.41
C LYS A 250 37.05 1.26 3.55
N SER A 251 36.67 2.09 4.53
CA SER A 251 37.34 3.34 4.88
C SER A 251 38.36 3.14 5.99
#